data_AF-A0A7K2Z4B2-F1
#
_entry.id   AF-A0A7K2Z4B2-F1
#
_cell.length_a   1.000
_cell.length_b   1.000
_cell.length_c   1.000
_cell.angle_alpha   90.00
_cell.angle_beta   90.00
_cell.angle_gamma   90.00
#
_symmetry.space_group_name_H-M   'P 1'
#
loop_
_entity.id
_entity.type
_entity.pdbx_description
1 polymer ?
#
loop_
_entity_poly.entity_id
_entity_poly.type
_entity_poly.pdbx_seq_one_letter_code
_entity_poly.pdbx_strand_id
1 'polypeptide(L)'
;MSSPHAGDRPVLLPSSFAWNTDARLVGEVLETVGSAASCTLDDTRYLQPALTWKIAAELVGDCATTDYHAEHVRALALPVYALNAVWACHAALVQATADGDDGGACLVSLLSDYPDPIHSIDLRSLIDALERVLAVLSLDLPAVRKLVIHLVLNAEVGPEARAACDDVLAAWRRAGVAC
;
A
#
# COMPACT_ATOMS: atom_id res chain seq x y z
N MET A 1 28.34 -1.05 6.44
CA MET A 1 27.36 -0.16 7.07
C MET A 1 26.85 0.77 5.98
N SER A 2 25.73 0.42 5.35
CA SER A 2 25.13 1.24 4.30
C SER A 2 24.50 2.48 4.95
N SER A 3 24.86 3.67 4.46
CA SER A 3 24.23 4.92 4.88
C SER A 3 22.71 4.82 4.70
N PRO A 4 21.89 5.35 5.64
CA PRO A 4 20.46 5.49 5.39
C PRO A 4 20.30 6.32 4.11
N HIS A 5 19.67 5.72 3.09
CA HIS A 5 19.37 6.42 1.85
C HIS A 5 18.55 7.67 2.23
N ALA A 6 19.04 8.85 1.88
CA ALA A 6 18.50 10.14 2.29
C ALA A 6 17.06 10.44 1.78
N GLY A 7 16.35 9.42 1.27
CA GLY A 7 14.97 9.49 0.80
C GLY A 7 14.05 8.39 1.37
N ASP A 8 14.50 7.58 2.32
CA ASP A 8 13.64 6.57 2.96
C ASP A 8 12.96 7.17 4.19
N ARG A 9 11.64 7.01 4.30
CA ARG A 9 10.87 7.42 5.48
C ARG A 9 10.45 6.19 6.29
N PRO A 10 10.52 6.23 7.63
CA PRO A 10 10.05 5.12 8.43
C PRO A 10 8.52 5.10 8.44
N VAL A 11 7.95 3.91 8.22
CA VAL A 11 6.51 3.64 8.28
C VAL A 11 6.24 2.51 9.26
N LEU A 12 5.12 2.59 9.95
CA LEU A 12 4.59 1.49 10.74
C LEU A 12 3.49 0.78 9.97
N LEU A 13 3.50 -0.54 10.01
CA LEU A 13 2.53 -1.39 9.34
C LEU A 13 1.72 -2.16 10.37
N PRO A 14 0.37 -2.18 10.27
CA PRO A 14 -0.45 -3.07 11.08
C PRO A 14 -0.09 -4.54 10.81
N SER A 15 -0.27 -5.40 11.81
CA SER A 15 -0.13 -6.87 11.65
C SER A 15 -1.48 -7.59 11.69
N SER A 16 -2.59 -6.86 11.50
CA SER A 16 -3.94 -7.44 11.55
C SER A 16 -4.22 -8.30 10.31
N PHE A 17 -5.07 -9.32 10.48
CA PHE A 17 -5.49 -10.19 9.37
C PHE A 17 -6.17 -9.40 8.24
N ALA A 18 -7.01 -8.43 8.61
CA ALA A 18 -7.70 -7.57 7.65
C ALA A 18 -6.72 -6.72 6.84
N TRP A 19 -5.72 -6.10 7.50
CA TRP A 19 -4.66 -5.37 6.81
C TRP A 19 -3.90 -6.25 5.82
N ASN A 20 -3.46 -7.43 6.26
CA ASN A 20 -2.70 -8.35 5.41
C ASN A 20 -3.51 -8.83 4.21
N THR A 21 -4.82 -9.02 4.39
CA THR A 21 -5.74 -9.40 3.30
C THR A 21 -5.85 -8.27 2.29
N ASP A 22 -6.08 -7.04 2.74
CA ASP A 22 -6.19 -5.86 1.87
C ASP A 22 -4.88 -5.59 1.12
N ALA A 23 -3.75 -5.56 1.82
CA ALA A 23 -2.44 -5.29 1.21
C ALA A 23 -2.07 -6.37 0.18
N ARG A 24 -2.30 -7.66 0.49
CA ARG A 24 -2.03 -8.74 -0.46
C ARG A 24 -2.92 -8.63 -1.71
N LEU A 25 -4.21 -8.42 -1.52
CA LEU A 25 -5.17 -8.26 -2.62
C LEU A 25 -4.76 -7.11 -3.54
N VAL A 26 -4.45 -5.94 -2.97
CA VAL A 26 -4.02 -4.78 -3.75
C VAL A 26 -2.71 -5.09 -4.49
N GLY A 27 -1.73 -5.70 -3.82
CA GLY A 27 -0.45 -6.09 -4.44
C GLY A 27 -0.64 -7.00 -5.65
N GLU A 28 -1.44 -8.07 -5.51
CA GLU A 28 -1.72 -9.05 -6.58
C GLU A 28 -2.43 -8.40 -7.78
N VAL A 29 -3.38 -7.49 -7.52
CA VAL A 29 -4.06 -6.76 -8.60
C VAL A 29 -3.10 -5.81 -9.31
N LEU A 30 -2.28 -5.05 -8.58
CA LEU A 30 -1.28 -4.17 -9.20
C LEU A 30 -0.25 -4.96 -10.01
N GLU A 31 0.15 -6.14 -9.56
CA GLU A 31 1.06 -7.04 -10.28
C GLU A 31 0.42 -7.52 -11.59
N THR A 32 -0.86 -7.89 -11.55
CA THR A 32 -1.63 -8.28 -12.72
C THR A 32 -1.68 -7.16 -13.75
N VAL A 33 -1.99 -5.93 -13.32
CA VAL A 33 -2.02 -4.75 -14.21
C VAL A 33 -0.63 -4.48 -14.78
N GLY A 34 0.43 -4.51 -13.95
CA GLY A 34 1.81 -4.32 -14.41
C GLY A 34 2.28 -5.39 -15.39
N SER A 35 1.81 -6.62 -15.24
CA SER A 35 2.09 -7.72 -16.17
C SER A 35 1.39 -7.51 -17.51
N ALA A 36 0.10 -7.17 -17.49
CA ALA A 36 -0.66 -6.84 -18.70
C ALA A 36 -0.08 -5.61 -19.42
N ALA A 37 0.31 -4.58 -18.67
CA ALA A 37 0.98 -3.39 -19.20
C ALA A 37 2.34 -3.72 -19.82
N SER A 38 3.05 -4.75 -19.34
CA SER A 38 4.32 -5.17 -19.94
C SER A 38 4.16 -5.92 -21.27
N CYS A 39 2.98 -6.50 -21.52
CA CYS A 39 2.70 -7.28 -22.72
C CYS A 39 2.08 -6.45 -23.86
N THR A 40 1.68 -5.20 -23.59
CA THR A 40 1.19 -4.28 -24.61
C THR A 40 2.34 -3.49 -25.24
N LEU A 41 2.23 -3.19 -26.53
CA LEU A 41 3.14 -2.28 -27.25
C LEU A 41 2.72 -0.81 -27.10
N ASP A 42 1.55 -0.56 -26.51
CA ASP A 42 0.99 0.77 -26.26
C ASP A 42 1.07 1.10 -24.77
N ASP A 43 2.07 1.91 -24.41
CA ASP A 43 2.37 2.34 -23.04
C ASP A 43 1.31 3.29 -22.46
N THR A 44 0.40 3.82 -23.27
CA THR A 44 -0.65 4.75 -22.83
C THR A 44 -1.92 4.05 -22.40
N ARG A 45 -2.09 2.78 -22.80
CA ARG A 45 -3.29 1.97 -22.61
C ARG A 45 -3.71 1.77 -21.14
N TYR A 46 -2.76 1.79 -20.21
CA TYR A 46 -3.00 1.52 -18.79
C TYR A 46 -2.71 2.73 -17.91
N LEU A 47 -2.73 3.95 -18.48
CA LEU A 47 -2.57 5.25 -17.81
C LEU A 47 -1.23 5.48 -17.08
N GLN A 48 -0.46 4.43 -16.81
CA GLN A 48 0.86 4.45 -16.19
C GLN A 48 1.79 3.43 -16.88
N PRO A 49 3.10 3.71 -16.96
CA PRO A 49 4.08 2.75 -17.44
C PRO A 49 4.07 1.45 -16.62
N ALA A 50 4.32 0.31 -17.28
CA ALA A 50 4.36 -1.00 -16.63
C ALA A 50 5.30 -1.06 -15.41
N LEU A 51 6.40 -0.32 -15.44
CA LEU A 51 7.34 -0.23 -14.31
C LEU A 51 6.70 0.40 -13.07
N THR A 52 5.84 1.41 -13.24
CA THR A 52 5.14 2.07 -12.12
C THR A 52 4.23 1.07 -11.39
N TRP A 53 3.46 0.29 -12.13
CA TRP A 53 2.61 -0.76 -11.57
C TRP A 53 3.42 -1.82 -10.81
N LYS A 54 4.55 -2.26 -11.38
CA LYS A 54 5.43 -3.25 -10.73
C LYS A 54 6.03 -2.74 -9.43
N ILE A 55 6.55 -1.51 -9.41
CA ILE A 55 7.10 -0.89 -8.19
C ILE A 55 6.01 -0.78 -7.11
N ALA A 56 4.79 -0.38 -7.50
CA ALA A 56 3.68 -0.28 -6.56
C ALA A 56 3.26 -1.66 -6.03
N ALA A 57 3.17 -2.66 -6.91
CA ALA A 57 2.83 -4.04 -6.55
C ALA A 57 3.84 -4.65 -5.57
N GLU A 58 5.14 -4.50 -5.86
CA GLU A 58 6.21 -5.00 -4.98
C GLU A 58 6.14 -4.35 -3.60
N LEU A 59 6.05 -3.01 -3.55
CA LEU A 59 5.95 -2.31 -2.27
C LEU A 59 4.71 -2.73 -1.46
N VAL A 60 3.53 -2.81 -2.11
CA VAL A 60 2.29 -3.15 -1.41
C VAL A 60 2.25 -4.63 -1.02
N GLY A 61 2.77 -5.52 -1.86
CA GLY A 61 2.95 -6.94 -1.56
C GLY A 61 3.86 -7.15 -0.34
N ASP A 62 4.98 -6.44 -0.27
CA ASP A 62 5.90 -6.47 0.87
C ASP A 62 5.27 -5.97 2.17
N CYS A 63 4.21 -5.16 2.08
CA CYS A 63 3.47 -4.68 3.26
C CYS A 63 2.57 -5.75 3.88
N ALA A 64 2.16 -6.77 3.11
CA ALA A 64 1.47 -7.92 3.66
C ALA A 64 2.48 -8.81 4.41
N THR A 65 2.26 -9.01 5.70
CA THR A 65 3.16 -9.83 6.52
C THR A 65 2.73 -11.30 6.52
N THR A 66 3.71 -12.20 6.39
CA THR A 66 3.59 -13.62 6.77
C THR A 66 4.11 -13.87 8.19
N ASP A 67 4.72 -12.87 8.81
CA ASP A 67 5.42 -13.02 10.09
C ASP A 67 4.49 -12.69 11.26
N TYR A 68 3.75 -13.70 11.72
CA TYR A 68 2.76 -13.63 12.82
C TYR A 68 3.40 -13.40 14.20
N HIS A 69 4.73 -13.19 14.27
CA HIS A 69 5.49 -13.15 15.52
C HIS A 69 5.83 -11.74 16.03
N ALA A 70 5.58 -10.69 15.25
CA ALA A 70 5.73 -9.30 15.72
C ALA A 70 4.47 -8.85 16.45
N GLU A 71 4.61 -8.35 17.68
CA GLU A 71 3.50 -7.81 18.46
C GLU A 71 2.90 -6.58 17.77
N HIS A 72 1.78 -6.80 17.07
CA HIS A 72 0.82 -5.82 16.51
C HIS A 72 1.31 -4.86 15.41
N VAL A 73 2.58 -4.47 15.37
CA VAL A 73 3.10 -3.43 14.45
C VAL A 73 4.53 -3.76 13.98
N ARG A 74 4.81 -3.55 12.69
CA ARG A 74 6.15 -3.67 12.08
C ARG A 74 6.65 -2.34 11.55
N ALA A 75 7.95 -2.03 11.70
CA ALA A 75 8.57 -0.90 11.03
C ALA A 75 9.12 -1.28 9.64
N LEU A 76 8.90 -0.42 8.65
CA LEU A 76 9.45 -0.52 7.29
C LEU A 76 10.16 0.79 6.93
N ALA A 77 11.34 0.70 6.31
CA ALA A 77 11.94 1.83 5.62
C ALA A 77 11.29 1.95 4.24
N LEU A 78 10.46 2.98 4.03
CA LEU A 78 9.70 3.18 2.81
C LEU A 78 10.43 4.15 1.87
N PRO A 79 10.86 3.68 0.68
CA PRO A 79 11.44 4.58 -0.31
C PRO A 79 10.39 5.53 -0.89
N VAL A 80 10.69 6.82 -0.96
CA VAL A 80 9.76 7.84 -1.49
C VAL A 80 9.34 7.56 -2.94
N TYR A 81 10.24 7.04 -3.78
CA TYR A 81 9.90 6.71 -5.17
C TYR A 81 8.84 5.60 -5.27
N ALA A 82 8.89 4.62 -4.37
CA ALA A 82 7.96 3.50 -4.37
C ALA A 82 6.57 3.93 -3.91
N LEU A 83 6.51 4.79 -2.88
CA LEU A 83 5.26 5.44 -2.49
C LEU A 83 4.65 6.27 -3.64
N ASN A 84 5.46 7.05 -4.35
CA ASN A 84 4.97 7.84 -5.47
C ASN A 84 4.37 6.97 -6.58
N ALA A 85 4.94 5.78 -6.80
CA ALA A 85 4.37 4.80 -7.73
C ALA A 85 2.98 4.32 -7.26
N VAL A 86 2.79 4.05 -5.96
CA VAL A 86 1.47 3.68 -5.41
C VAL A 86 0.45 4.80 -5.58
N TRP A 87 0.82 6.05 -5.33
CA TRP A 87 -0.05 7.21 -5.59
C TRP A 87 -0.41 7.36 -7.07
N ALA A 88 0.54 7.14 -7.98
CA ALA A 88 0.29 7.20 -9.42
C ALA A 88 -0.68 6.10 -9.87
N CYS A 89 -0.56 4.89 -9.31
CA CYS A 89 -1.49 3.79 -9.55
C CYS A 89 -2.90 4.09 -9.02
N HIS A 90 -3.01 4.68 -7.82
CA HIS A 90 -4.30 5.14 -7.29
C HIS A 90 -4.96 6.18 -8.18
N ALA A 91 -4.21 7.20 -8.61
CA ALA A 91 -4.73 8.22 -9.52
C ALA A 91 -5.24 7.62 -10.85
N ALA A 92 -4.51 6.64 -11.40
CA ALA A 92 -4.93 5.92 -12.61
C ALA A 92 -6.23 5.12 -12.39
N LEU A 93 -6.36 4.41 -11.27
CA LEU A 93 -7.58 3.66 -10.93
C LEU A 93 -8.78 4.60 -10.74
N VAL A 94 -8.59 5.72 -10.04
CA VAL A 94 -9.63 6.75 -9.87
C VAL A 94 -10.01 7.36 -11.22
N GLN A 95 -9.04 7.69 -12.06
CA GLN A 95 -9.31 8.21 -13.41
C GLN A 95 -10.11 7.20 -14.25
N ALA A 96 -9.79 5.90 -14.14
CA ALA A 96 -10.53 4.86 -14.87
C ALA A 96 -12.00 4.73 -14.43
N THR A 97 -12.37 5.20 -13.23
CA THR A 97 -13.78 5.25 -12.78
C THR A 97 -14.52 6.52 -13.21
N ALA A 98 -13.83 7.54 -13.70
CA ALA A 98 -14.46 8.73 -14.21
C ALA A 98 -14.92 8.47 -15.66
N ASP A 99 -16.23 8.28 -15.86
CA ASP A 99 -16.83 7.99 -17.18
C ASP A 99 -16.33 8.95 -18.27
N GLY A 100 -15.76 8.39 -19.35
CA GLY A 100 -15.53 9.12 -20.61
C GLY A 100 -14.13 9.06 -21.22
N ASP A 101 -13.17 8.35 -20.63
CA ASP A 101 -11.80 8.23 -21.19
C ASP A 101 -11.51 6.79 -21.68
N ASP A 102 -11.20 6.65 -22.97
CA ASP A 102 -10.82 5.38 -23.61
C ASP A 102 -9.61 4.72 -22.90
N GLY A 103 -8.76 5.53 -22.25
CA GLY A 103 -7.62 5.04 -21.46
C GLY A 103 -8.01 4.23 -20.22
N GLY A 104 -9.18 4.49 -19.61
CA GLY A 104 -9.68 3.75 -18.46
C GLY A 104 -10.36 2.43 -18.82
N ALA A 105 -10.94 2.34 -20.02
CA ALA A 105 -11.73 1.19 -20.46
C ALA A 105 -10.91 -0.11 -20.52
N CYS A 106 -9.64 -0.02 -20.93
CA CYS A 106 -8.75 -1.19 -20.97
C CYS A 106 -8.43 -1.71 -19.55
N LEU A 107 -8.23 -0.81 -18.59
CA LEU A 107 -8.01 -1.18 -17.19
C LEU A 107 -9.25 -1.81 -16.58
N VAL A 108 -10.43 -1.22 -16.80
CA VAL A 108 -11.72 -1.78 -16.35
C VAL A 108 -11.98 -3.15 -16.97
N SER A 109 -11.75 -3.32 -18.28
CA SER A 109 -11.91 -4.61 -18.97
C SER A 109 -10.97 -5.67 -18.38
N LEU A 110 -9.68 -5.33 -18.23
CA LEU A 110 -8.68 -6.26 -17.68
C LEU A 110 -9.08 -6.76 -16.28
N LEU A 111 -9.53 -5.85 -15.42
CA LEU A 111 -9.94 -6.20 -14.06
C LEU A 111 -11.27 -6.96 -14.04
N SER A 112 -12.16 -6.72 -15.00
CA SER A 112 -13.42 -7.46 -15.15
C SER A 112 -13.23 -8.88 -15.68
N ASP A 113 -12.21 -9.08 -16.52
CA ASP A 113 -11.87 -10.38 -17.10
C ASP A 113 -11.09 -11.28 -16.15
N TYR A 114 -10.63 -10.75 -15.00
CA TYR A 114 -9.92 -11.51 -13.97
C TYR A 114 -10.93 -12.33 -13.15
N PRO A 115 -11.14 -13.62 -13.44
CA PRO A 115 -12.30 -14.37 -12.97
C PRO A 115 -12.00 -15.10 -11.67
N ASP A 116 -11.03 -14.63 -10.87
CA ASP A 116 -10.64 -15.34 -9.66
C ASP A 116 -11.76 -15.23 -8.61
N PRO A 117 -12.43 -16.34 -8.24
CA PRO A 117 -13.52 -16.34 -7.26
C PRO A 117 -13.07 -15.90 -5.86
N ILE A 118 -11.76 -15.84 -5.58
CA ILE A 118 -11.20 -15.33 -4.33
C ILE A 118 -11.22 -13.79 -4.30
N HIS A 119 -11.24 -13.14 -5.46
CA HIS A 119 -11.00 -11.71 -5.62
C HIS A 119 -12.10 -11.03 -6.44
N SER A 120 -13.37 -11.42 -6.27
CA SER A 120 -14.55 -10.76 -6.88
C SER A 120 -14.78 -9.33 -6.33
N ILE A 121 -13.71 -8.56 -6.22
CA ILE A 121 -13.67 -7.20 -5.75
C ILE A 121 -13.98 -6.30 -6.96
N ASP A 122 -15.01 -5.48 -6.82
CA ASP A 122 -15.26 -4.45 -7.80
C ASP A 122 -14.18 -3.36 -7.73
N LEU A 123 -14.05 -2.58 -8.81
CA LEU A 123 -13.03 -1.53 -8.91
C LEU A 123 -13.12 -0.49 -7.79
N ARG A 124 -14.31 -0.17 -7.29
CA ARG A 124 -14.47 0.80 -6.19
C ARG A 124 -13.93 0.22 -4.89
N SER A 125 -14.27 -1.02 -4.58
CA SER A 125 -13.75 -1.73 -3.42
C SER A 125 -12.22 -1.86 -3.45
N LEU A 126 -11.62 -2.07 -4.64
CA LEU A 126 -10.17 -2.06 -4.82
C LEU A 126 -9.56 -0.68 -4.52
N ILE A 127 -10.17 0.40 -5.03
CA ILE A 127 -9.74 1.78 -4.75
C ILE A 127 -9.82 2.04 -3.24
N ASP A 128 -10.90 1.66 -2.58
CA ASP A 128 -11.06 1.83 -1.14
C ASP A 128 -9.97 1.06 -0.35
N ALA A 129 -9.61 -0.16 -0.80
CA ALA A 129 -8.52 -0.93 -0.20
C ALA A 129 -7.15 -0.25 -0.41
N LEU A 130 -6.89 0.26 -1.61
CA LEU A 130 -5.66 0.99 -1.91
C LEU A 130 -5.57 2.32 -1.14
N GLU A 131 -6.69 3.01 -0.91
CA GLU A 131 -6.75 4.21 -0.08
C GLU A 131 -6.39 3.92 1.38
N ARG A 132 -6.85 2.78 1.92
CA ARG A 132 -6.44 2.31 3.26
C ARG A 132 -4.94 2.02 3.32
N VAL A 133 -4.39 1.36 2.30
CA VAL A 133 -2.94 1.13 2.17
C VAL A 133 -2.18 2.45 2.14
N LEU A 134 -2.59 3.40 1.30
CA LEU A 134 -1.98 4.72 1.18
C LEU A 134 -2.07 5.53 2.48
N ALA A 135 -3.15 5.40 3.25
CA ALA A 135 -3.31 6.06 4.53
C ALA A 135 -2.30 5.54 5.58
N VAL A 136 -2.03 4.24 5.60
CA VAL A 136 -0.98 3.65 6.45
C VAL A 136 0.40 4.12 5.98
N LEU A 137 0.70 3.93 4.69
CA LEU A 137 2.01 4.24 4.14
C LEU A 137 2.35 5.72 4.28
N SER A 138 1.35 6.61 4.14
CA SER A 138 1.49 8.07 4.20
C SER A 138 1.33 8.69 5.57
N LEU A 139 1.23 7.87 6.62
CA LEU A 139 1.13 8.37 7.98
C LEU A 139 2.47 8.98 8.45
N ASP A 140 2.60 10.30 8.34
CA ASP A 140 3.73 11.06 8.87
C ASP A 140 3.32 11.80 10.15
N LEU A 141 3.30 11.07 11.27
CA LEU A 141 3.07 11.64 12.60
C LEU A 141 4.35 11.55 13.45
N PRO A 142 4.60 12.50 14.37
CA PRO A 142 5.69 12.38 15.33
C PRO A 142 5.68 11.06 16.12
N ALA A 143 4.47 10.54 16.41
CA ALA A 143 4.27 9.25 17.07
C ALA A 143 4.87 8.07 16.29
N VAL A 144 4.80 8.08 14.95
CA VAL A 144 5.41 7.04 14.10
C VAL A 144 6.92 7.01 14.28
N ARG A 145 7.56 8.18 14.18
CA ARG A 145 9.02 8.30 14.35
C ARG A 145 9.46 7.85 15.75
N LYS A 146 8.68 8.21 16.78
CA LYS A 146 8.94 7.81 18.17
C LYS A 146 8.89 6.29 18.34
N LEU A 147 7.84 5.65 17.84
CA LEU A 147 7.68 4.19 17.91
C LEU A 147 8.76 3.45 17.11
N VAL A 148 9.12 3.95 15.92
CA VAL A 148 10.20 3.36 15.13
C VAL A 148 11.53 3.41 15.89
N ILE A 149 11.84 4.53 16.55
CA ILE A 149 13.02 4.63 17.41
C ILE A 149 12.94 3.61 18.56
N HIS A 150 11.79 3.48 19.23
CA HIS A 150 11.60 2.47 20.28
C HIS A 150 11.83 1.04 19.78
N LEU A 151 11.28 0.69 18.60
CA LEU A 151 11.43 -0.63 17.99
C LEU A 151 12.89 -0.92 17.60
N VAL A 152 13.57 0.05 16.96
CA VAL A 152 14.97 -0.08 16.55
C VAL A 152 15.91 -0.23 17.75
N LEU A 153 15.64 0.50 18.84
CA LEU A 153 16.45 0.46 20.05
C LEU A 153 16.11 -0.71 20.99
N ASN A 154 15.08 -1.50 20.66
CA ASN A 154 14.53 -2.55 21.53
C ASN A 154 14.29 -2.05 22.97
N ALA A 155 13.78 -0.83 23.09
CA ALA A 155 13.56 -0.17 24.37
C ALA A 155 12.31 -0.73 25.05
N GLU A 156 12.32 -0.85 26.38
CA GLU A 156 11.12 -1.22 27.15
C GLU A 156 9.96 -0.25 26.85
N VAL A 157 8.75 -0.80 26.73
CA VAL A 157 7.55 -0.04 26.39
C VAL A 157 7.13 0.82 27.58
N GLY A 158 7.62 2.06 27.60
CA GLY A 158 7.23 3.08 28.56
C GLY A 158 5.86 3.70 28.25
N PRO A 159 5.32 4.54 29.17
CA PRO A 159 4.03 5.21 28.99
C PRO A 159 4.00 6.10 27.73
N GLU A 160 5.14 6.69 27.37
CA GLU A 160 5.27 7.51 26.17
C GLU A 160 5.17 6.71 24.86
N ALA A 161 5.72 5.50 24.83
CA ALA A 161 5.60 4.60 23.68
C ALA A 161 4.15 4.12 23.55
N ARG A 162 3.49 3.86 24.67
CA ARG A 162 2.07 3.48 24.69
C ARG A 162 1.16 4.58 24.15
N ALA A 163 1.37 5.83 24.59
CA ALA A 163 0.62 6.98 24.08
C ALA A 163 0.84 7.17 22.57
N ALA A 164 2.08 7.04 22.08
CA ALA A 164 2.36 7.10 20.65
C ALA A 164 1.68 5.96 19.86
N CYS A 165 1.61 4.76 20.44
CA CYS A 165 0.87 3.64 19.85
C CYS A 165 -0.62 3.96 19.74
N ASP A 166 -1.24 4.50 20.79
CA ASP A 166 -2.65 4.89 20.79
C ASP A 166 -2.95 5.96 19.72
N ASP A 167 -2.05 6.93 19.52
CA ASP A 167 -2.17 7.96 18.47
C ASP A 167 -2.14 7.35 17.06
N VAL A 168 -1.23 6.40 16.81
CA VAL A 168 -1.12 5.70 15.52
C VAL A 168 -2.35 4.85 15.26
N LEU A 169 -2.78 4.05 16.24
CA LEU A 169 -3.99 3.23 16.13
C LEU A 169 -5.24 4.09 15.91
N ALA A 170 -5.34 5.25 16.56
CA ALA A 170 -6.44 6.18 16.34
C ALA A 170 -6.42 6.79 14.93
N ALA A 171 -5.24 7.06 14.36
CA ALA A 171 -5.10 7.51 12.98
C ALA A 171 -5.53 6.43 11.97
N TRP A 172 -5.09 5.19 12.17
CA TRP A 172 -5.48 4.07 11.32
C TRP A 172 -6.99 3.77 11.38
N ARG A 173 -7.60 3.78 12.57
CA ARG A 173 -9.06 3.62 12.69
C ARG A 173 -9.84 4.69 11.94
N ARG A 174 -9.39 5.95 11.97
CA ARG A 174 -10.01 7.04 11.19
C ARG A 174 -9.89 6.83 9.68
N ALA A 175 -8.86 6.15 9.23
CA ALA A 175 -8.67 5.75 7.83
C ALA A 175 -9.40 4.45 7.47
N GLY A 176 -10.17 3.85 8.39
CA GLY A 176 -10.87 2.59 8.14
C GLY A 176 -9.98 1.35 8.17
N VAL A 177 -8.76 1.46 8.67
CA VAL A 177 -7.84 0.33 8.82
C VAL A 177 -8.20 -0.42 10.11
N ALA A 178 -8.57 -1.70 9.98
CA ALA A 178 -8.79 -2.56 11.12
C ALA A 178 -7.45 -2.89 11.79
N CYS A 179 -7.34 -2.57 13.08
CA CYS A 179 -6.12 -2.73 13.88
C CYS A 179 -6.34 -3.76 14.98
#